data_AF-A0A9E2X6S3-F1
#
_entry.id   AF-A0A9E2X6S3-F1
#
_cell.length_a   1.000
_cell.length_b   1.000
_cell.length_c   1.000
_cell.angle_alpha   90.00
_cell.angle_beta   90.00
_cell.angle_gamma   90.00
#
_symmetry.space_group_name_H-M   'P 1'
#
loop_
_entity.id
_entity.type
_entity.pdbx_description
1 polymer ?
#
loop_
_entity_poly.entity_id
_entity_poly.type
_entity_poly.pdbx_seq_one_letter_code
_entity_poly.pdbx_strand_id
1 'polypeptide(L)' 'DADCGGECACATCHVYVDPAWFEKTGAPVPASQEASMLSFAAEAEFNSRLSCQIAMRQELDGLIVRMPQGQH' A
#
# COMPACT_ATOMS: atom_id res chain seq x y z
N ASP A 1 7.45 6.95 -6.22
CA ASP A 1 8.69 6.73 -6.99
C ASP A 1 8.89 5.29 -7.44
N ALA A 2 8.25 4.30 -6.80
CA ALA A 2 8.18 2.91 -7.26
C ALA A 2 9.54 2.30 -7.64
N ASP A 3 10.55 2.57 -6.82
CA ASP A 3 11.98 2.38 -7.09
C ASP A 3 12.34 0.93 -7.40
N CYS A 4 11.63 -0.02 -6.78
CA CYS A 4 11.82 -1.45 -7.03
C CYS A 4 11.01 -1.99 -8.22
N GLY A 5 10.27 -1.15 -8.95
CA GLY A 5 9.46 -1.58 -10.09
C GLY A 5 8.25 -2.46 -9.74
N GLY A 6 7.88 -2.56 -8.46
CA GLY A 6 6.75 -3.38 -8.00
C GLY A 6 7.15 -4.72 -7.37
N GLU A 7 8.44 -5.01 -7.22
CA GLU A 7 8.98 -6.26 -6.64
C GLU A 7 8.87 -6.34 -5.10
N CYS A 8 8.04 -5.50 -4.47
CA CYS A 8 7.85 -5.44 -3.02
C CYS A 8 9.16 -5.23 -2.24
N ALA A 9 10.17 -4.58 -2.83
CA ALA A 9 11.51 -4.43 -2.26
C ALA A 9 11.84 -2.97 -1.83
N CYS A 10 10.86 -2.08 -1.86
CA CYS A 10 10.95 -0.71 -1.36
C CYS A 10 9.59 -0.27 -0.81
N ALA A 11 9.53 0.88 -0.14
CA ALA A 11 8.28 1.47 0.36
C ALA A 11 7.78 2.67 -0.47
N THR A 12 8.44 3.05 -1.58
CA THR A 12 8.15 4.30 -2.32
C THR A 12 6.87 4.29 -3.18
N CYS A 13 6.04 3.26 -2.99
CA CYS A 13 4.69 3.13 -3.53
C CYS A 13 3.63 3.08 -2.41
N HIS A 14 3.99 3.54 -1.21
CA HIS A 14 3.11 3.58 -0.05
C HIS A 14 1.88 4.44 -0.31
N VAL A 15 0.70 3.93 0.01
CA VAL A 15 -0.56 4.66 -0.06
C VAL A 15 -1.41 4.37 1.16
N TYR A 16 -2.26 5.32 1.52
CA TYR A 16 -3.35 5.13 2.47
C TYR A 16 -4.62 4.77 1.71
N VAL A 17 -5.15 3.57 1.93
CA VAL A 17 -6.43 3.17 1.35
C VAL A 17 -7.57 3.87 2.09
N ASP A 18 -8.53 4.43 1.35
CA ASP A 18 -9.70 5.02 1.97
C ASP A 18 -10.48 3.95 2.80
N PRO A 19 -10.97 4.28 4.01
CA PRO A 19 -11.62 3.30 4.88
C PRO A 19 -12.76 2.52 4.23
N ALA A 20 -13.51 3.12 3.30
CA ALA A 20 -14.60 2.44 2.58
C ALA A 20 -14.11 1.32 1.64
N TRP A 21 -12.81 1.31 1.33
CA TRP A 21 -12.17 0.36 0.42
C TRP A 21 -11.26 -0.64 1.12
N PHE A 22 -10.95 -0.44 2.40
CA PHE A 22 -9.94 -1.22 3.12
C PHE A 22 -10.26 -2.72 3.16
N GLU A 23 -11.52 -3.08 3.44
CA GLU A 23 -11.99 -4.48 3.39
C GLU A 23 -11.84 -5.11 2.00
N LYS A 24 -12.04 -4.31 0.93
CA LYS A 24 -11.91 -4.79 -0.46
C LYS A 24 -10.46 -4.87 -0.92
N THR A 25 -9.56 -4.03 -0.44
CA THR A 25 -8.13 -4.15 -0.77
C THR A 25 -7.45 -5.20 0.09
N GLY A 26 -8.00 -5.47 1.27
CA GLY A 26 -7.37 -6.26 2.32
C GLY A 26 -6.27 -5.49 3.06
N ALA A 27 -5.77 -6.13 4.12
CA ALA A 27 -4.61 -5.67 4.88
C ALA A 27 -3.36 -6.47 4.48
N PRO A 28 -2.14 -5.93 4.69
CA PRO A 28 -0.92 -6.71 4.56
C PRO A 28 -0.96 -7.93 5.48
N VAL A 29 -0.57 -9.10 4.98
CA VAL A 29 -0.49 -10.30 5.81
C VAL A 29 0.60 -10.07 6.88
N PRO A 30 0.35 -10.40 8.16
CA PRO A 30 1.37 -10.30 9.20
C PRO A 30 2.65 -11.05 8.82
N ALA A 31 3.81 -10.44 9.07
CA ALA A 31 5.13 -10.97 8.71
C ALA A 31 5.36 -11.22 7.19
N SER A 32 4.53 -10.66 6.32
CA SER A 32 4.80 -10.62 4.88
C SER A 32 5.87 -9.59 4.53
N GLN A 33 6.43 -9.72 3.32
CA GLN A 33 7.37 -8.74 2.77
C GLN A 33 6.74 -7.34 2.68
N GLU A 34 5.45 -7.24 2.34
CA GLU A 34 4.73 -5.96 2.36
C GLU A 34 4.70 -5.34 3.76
N ALA A 35 4.37 -6.13 4.79
CA ALA A 35 4.37 -5.66 6.18
C ALA A 35 5.78 -5.23 6.64
N SER A 36 6.82 -5.96 6.23
CA SER A 36 8.21 -5.59 6.49
C SER A 36 8.64 -4.30 5.80
N MET A 37 8.19 -4.04 4.57
CA MET A 37 8.51 -2.78 3.88
C MET A 37 7.75 -1.60 4.48
N LEU A 38 6.49 -1.79 4.83
CA LEU A 38 5.68 -0.75 5.46
C LEU A 38 6.20 -0.34 6.85
N SER A 39 6.91 -1.22 7.58
CA SER A 39 7.52 -0.84 8.85
C SER A 39 8.68 0.14 8.71
N PHE A 40 9.26 0.27 7.50
CA PHE A 40 10.27 1.28 7.17
C PHE A 40 9.66 2.56 6.58
N ALA A 41 8.38 2.53 6.16
CA ALA A 41 7.71 3.70 5.63
C ALA A 41 7.49 4.74 6.73
N ALA A 42 7.81 6.00 6.43
CA ALA A 42 7.45 7.10 7.31
C ALA A 42 5.92 7.20 7.42
N GLU A 43 5.41 7.46 8.62
CA GLU A 43 3.98 7.70 8.85
C GLU A 43 3.07 6.54 8.39
N ALA A 44 3.53 5.29 8.53
CA ALA A 44 2.68 4.13 8.29
C ALA A 44 1.50 4.09 9.27
N GLU A 45 0.29 4.05 8.71
CA GLU A 45 -0.99 3.91 9.42
C GLU A 45 -1.62 2.53 9.18
N PHE A 46 -2.68 2.20 9.94
CA PHE A 46 -3.37 0.90 9.82
C PHE A 46 -3.93 0.62 8.42
N ASN A 47 -4.28 1.66 7.67
CA ASN A 47 -4.80 1.57 6.30
C ASN A 47 -3.71 1.73 5.22
N SER A 48 -2.44 1.64 5.62
CA SER A 48 -1.31 1.71 4.70
C SER A 48 -1.17 0.44 3.90
N ARG A 49 -0.91 0.59 2.61
CA ARG A 49 -0.61 -0.49 1.66
C ARG A 49 0.53 -0.07 0.76
N LEU A 50 1.23 -1.03 0.18
CA LEU A 50 2.06 -0.79 -0.99
C LEU A 50 1.18 -0.93 -2.22
N SER A 51 1.04 0.13 -3.03
CA SER A 51 0.11 0.11 -4.16
C SER A 51 0.43 -1.00 -5.17
N CYS A 52 1.70 -1.38 -5.29
CA CYS A 52 2.13 -2.50 -6.15
C CYS A 52 1.63 -3.88 -5.69
N GLN A 53 1.22 -4.00 -4.42
CA GLN A 53 0.69 -5.23 -3.84
C GLN A 53 -0.84 -5.27 -3.85
N ILE A 54 -1.51 -4.25 -4.38
CA ILE A 54 -2.96 -4.23 -4.59
C ILE A 54 -3.26 -4.76 -5.99
N ALA A 55 -3.71 -6.01 -6.08
CA ALA A 55 -4.15 -6.58 -7.35
C ALA A 55 -5.48 -5.95 -7.80
N MET A 56 -5.45 -5.22 -8.92
CA MET A 56 -6.65 -4.57 -9.47
C MET A 56 -7.66 -5.60 -9.96
N ARG A 57 -8.94 -5.37 -9.62
CA ARG A 57 -10.09 -6.21 -9.94
C ARG A 57 -11.33 -5.34 -10.11
N GLN A 58 -12.36 -5.85 -10.78
CA GLN A 58 -13.55 -5.06 -11.14
C GLN A 58 -14.26 -4.44 -9.91
N GLU A 59 -14.25 -5.13 -8.77
CA GLU A 59 -14.80 -4.62 -7.52
C GLU A 59 -14.05 -3.43 -6.89
N LEU A 60 -12.88 -3.09 -7.43
CA LEU A 60 -12.05 -1.92 -7.08
C LEU A 60 -12.22 -0.76 -8.06
N ASP A 61 -13.17 -0.83 -9.01
CA ASP A 61 -13.50 0.32 -9.86
C ASP A 61 -13.98 1.50 -9.00
N GLY A 62 -13.27 2.62 -9.07
CA GLY A 62 -13.46 3.79 -8.21
C GLY A 62 -12.65 3.79 -6.90
N LEU A 63 -11.70 2.86 -6.71
CA LEU A 63 -10.80 2.82 -5.54
C LEU A 63 -10.19 4.21 -5.26
N ILE A 64 -10.33 4.65 -4.01
CA ILE A 64 -9.73 5.89 -3.52
C ILE A 64 -8.54 5.56 -2.64
N VAL A 65 -7.40 6.16 -2.96
CA VAL A 65 -6.19 6.12 -2.14
C VAL A 65 -5.64 7.54 -1.97
N ARG A 66 -4.91 7.77 -0.89
CA ARG A 66 -4.16 9.01 -0.65
C ARG A 66 -2.67 8.69 -0.60
N MET A 67 -1.86 9.61 -1.11
CA MET A 67 -0.41 9.51 -0.98
C MET A 67 0.08 10.20 0.30
N PRO A 68 1.16 9.71 0.94
CA PRO A 68 1.88 10.45 1.97
C PRO A 68 2.52 11.72 1.41
N GLN A 69 2.97 12.60 2.31
CA GLN A 69 3.62 13.86 1.93
C GLN A 69 4.94 13.66 1.16
N GLY A 70 5.64 12.55 1.42
CA GLY A 70 6.89 12.19 0.74
C GLY A 70 7.02 10.67 0.59
N GLN A 71 7.77 10.24 -0.43
CA GLN A 71 8.12 8.85 -0.71
C GLN A 71 9.64 8.77 -0.79
N HIS A 72 10.26 7.91 0.01
CA HIS A 72 11.71 7.73 0.08
C HIS A 72 12.07 6.27 0.32
#